data_AF-A0A7C7JQ99-F1
#
_entry.id   AF-A0A7C7JQ99-F1
#
_cell.length_a   1.000
_cell.length_b   1.000
_cell.length_c   1.000
_cell.angle_alpha   90.00
_cell.angle_beta   90.00
_cell.angle_gamma   90.00
#
_symmetry.space_group_name_H-M   'P 1'
#
loop_
_entity.id
_entity.type
_entity.pdbx_description
1 polymer ?
#
loop_
_entity_poly.entity_id
_entity_poly.type
_entity_poly.pdbx_seq_one_letter_code
_entity_poly.pdbx_strand_id
1 'polypeptide(L)'
;MSRIVRVLGILLVVGLAFGLGSLNGSETVTLKLGLITLYDVPITAVAFGGLLAGMVIMLVSSIHSDLKVRRILRDRLTEEDIEEKSRLIDQTQHDLFREDEEES
;
A
#
# COMPACT_ATOMS: atom_id res chain seq x y z
N MET A 1 4.17 16.46 -3.88
CA MET A 1 5.58 16.03 -3.69
C MET A 1 6.38 16.52 -4.90
N SER A 2 7.37 17.40 -4.73
CA SER A 2 8.02 18.06 -5.87
C SER A 2 8.77 17.03 -6.73
N ARG A 3 8.73 17.18 -8.06
CA ARG A 3 9.46 16.29 -8.99
C ARG A 3 10.94 16.19 -8.65
N ILE A 4 11.50 17.27 -8.10
CA ILE A 4 12.89 17.39 -7.65
C ILE A 4 13.19 16.38 -6.53
N VAL A 5 12.35 16.28 -5.49
CA VAL A 5 12.56 15.33 -4.39
C VAL A 5 12.55 13.88 -4.91
N ARG A 6 11.67 13.59 -5.88
CA ARG A 6 11.61 12.27 -6.52
C ARG A 6 12.88 11.96 -7.31
N VAL A 7 13.34 12.91 -8.12
CA VAL A 7 14.57 12.77 -8.92
C VAL A 7 15.79 12.62 -8.02
N LEU A 8 15.90 13.45 -6.96
CA LEU A 8 17.00 13.40 -6.02
C LEU A 8 17.08 12.06 -5.29
N GLY A 9 15.93 11.51 -4.89
CA GLY A 9 15.87 10.19 -4.27
C GLY A 9 16.36 9.08 -5.19
N ILE A 10 15.95 9.10 -6.47
CA ILE A 10 16.44 8.13 -7.47
C ILE A 10 17.94 8.28 -7.69
N LEU A 11 18.42 9.51 -7.81
CA LEU A 11 19.85 9.81 -8.04
C LEU A 11 20.72 9.36 -6.87
N LEU A 12 20.23 9.54 -5.64
CA LEU A 12 20.92 9.08 -4.43
C LEU A 12 21.02 7.54 -4.43
N VAL A 13 19.91 6.85 -4.68
CA VAL A 13 19.87 5.38 -4.71
C VAL A 13 20.81 4.82 -5.78
N VAL A 14 20.80 5.40 -6.98
CA VAL A 14 21.70 5.01 -8.08
C VAL A 14 23.15 5.34 -7.76
N GLY A 15 23.43 6.53 -7.21
CA GLY A 15 24.77 6.94 -6.81
C GLY A 15 25.35 6.04 -5.71
N LEU A 16 24.53 5.63 -4.74
CA LEU A 16 24.94 4.71 -3.68
C LEU A 16 25.26 3.32 -4.26
N ALA A 17 24.44 2.82 -5.20
CA ALA A 17 24.68 1.55 -5.87
C ALA A 17 26.00 1.56 -6.66
N PHE A 18 26.26 2.63 -7.42
CA PHE A 18 27.51 2.80 -8.16
C PHE A 18 28.73 2.92 -7.24
N GLY A 19 28.62 3.74 -6.17
CA GLY A 19 29.71 3.94 -5.22
C GLY A 19 30.10 2.64 -4.50
N LEU A 20 29.10 1.91 -3.99
CA LEU A 20 29.33 0.62 -3.34
C LEU A 20 29.90 -0.41 -4.31
N GLY A 21 29.39 -0.46 -5.54
CA GLY A 21 29.88 -1.33 -6.61
C GLY A 21 31.35 -1.09 -6.97
N SER A 22 31.75 0.18 -7.10
CA SER A 22 33.14 0.55 -7.40
C SER A 22 34.12 0.20 -6.26
N LEU A 23 33.68 0.27 -5.00
CA LEU A 23 34.53 0.03 -3.84
C LEU A 23 34.73 -1.45 -3.53
N ASN A 24 33.77 -2.30 -3.89
CA ASN A 24 33.76 -3.72 -3.53
C ASN A 24 33.68 -4.64 -4.76
N GLY A 25 34.03 -4.14 -5.95
CA GLY A 25 33.84 -4.84 -7.22
C GLY A 25 34.58 -6.17 -7.38
N SER A 26 35.57 -6.44 -6.51
CA SER A 26 36.32 -7.71 -6.49
C SER A 26 35.80 -8.72 -5.47
N GLU A 27 34.84 -8.36 -4.60
CA GLU A 27 34.35 -9.23 -3.55
C GLU A 27 33.07 -9.95 -3.99
N THR A 28 33.21 -11.27 -4.22
CA THR A 28 32.11 -12.13 -4.68
C THR A 28 31.76 -13.18 -3.63
N VAL A 29 30.48 -13.57 -3.61
CA VAL A 29 29.95 -14.59 -2.71
C VAL A 29 29.15 -15.63 -3.49
N THR A 30 29.16 -16.86 -2.99
CA THR A 30 28.24 -17.90 -3.45
C THR A 30 26.92 -17.73 -2.72
N LEU A 31 25.88 -17.31 -3.45
CA LEU A 31 24.55 -17.07 -2.92
C LEU A 31 23.69 -18.32 -3.04
N LYS A 32 23.33 -18.92 -1.90
CA LYS A 32 22.41 -20.07 -1.83
C LYS A 32 21.02 -19.57 -1.42
N LEU A 33 20.09 -19.51 -2.38
CA LEU A 33 18.70 -19.06 -2.18
C LEU A 33 17.75 -20.21 -1.80
N GLY A 34 18.29 -21.37 -1.40
CA GLY A 34 17.51 -22.58 -1.11
C GLY A 34 17.15 -23.38 -2.36
N LEU A 35 16.48 -22.75 -3.34
CA LEU A 35 16.10 -23.40 -4.62
C LEU A 35 17.16 -23.24 -5.72
N ILE A 36 17.89 -22.14 -5.70
CA ILE A 36 18.86 -21.77 -6.73
C ILE A 36 20.17 -21.38 -6.04
N THR A 37 21.29 -21.82 -6.60
CA THR A 37 22.63 -21.38 -6.15
C THR A 37 23.24 -20.53 -7.25
N LEU A 38 23.62 -19.30 -6.92
CA LEU A 38 24.36 -18.41 -7.80
C LEU A 38 25.79 -18.31 -7.30
N TYR A 39 26.74 -18.55 -8.20
CA TYR A 39 28.17 -18.46 -7.91
C TYR A 39 28.71 -17.10 -8.32
N ASP A 40 29.76 -16.66 -7.62
CA ASP A 40 30.49 -15.42 -7.90
C ASP A 40 29.64 -14.16 -8.00
N VAL A 41 28.63 -14.05 -7.13
CA VAL A 41 27.75 -12.88 -7.10
C VAL A 41 28.46 -11.74 -6.36
N PRO A 42 28.61 -10.54 -6.95
CA PRO A 42 29.18 -9.40 -6.24
C PRO A 42 28.40 -9.11 -4.96
N ILE A 43 29.08 -8.93 -3.82
CA ILE A 43 28.43 -8.68 -2.53
C ILE A 43 27.52 -7.45 -2.59
N THR A 44 27.90 -6.44 -3.36
CA THR A 44 27.14 -5.22 -3.59
C THR A 44 25.80 -5.49 -4.26
N ALA A 45 25.77 -6.39 -5.24
CA ALA A 45 24.55 -6.82 -5.89
C ALA A 45 23.63 -7.57 -4.92
N VAL A 46 24.19 -8.42 -4.05
CA VAL A 46 23.42 -9.13 -3.02
C VAL A 46 22.84 -8.16 -1.99
N ALA A 47 23.66 -7.28 -1.43
CA ALA A 47 23.25 -6.33 -0.39
C ALA A 47 22.20 -5.34 -0.91
N PHE A 48 22.49 -4.71 -2.05
CA PHE A 48 21.59 -3.73 -2.64
C PHE A 48 20.33 -4.37 -3.20
N GLY A 49 20.47 -5.51 -3.90
CA GLY A 49 19.35 -6.28 -4.42
C GLY A 49 18.42 -6.77 -3.30
N GLY A 50 18.98 -7.26 -2.19
CA GLY A 50 18.22 -7.67 -1.02
C GLY A 50 17.46 -6.52 -0.36
N LEU A 51 18.12 -5.36 -0.19
CA LEU A 51 17.48 -4.16 0.34
C LEU A 51 16.35 -3.67 -0.57
N LEU A 52 16.59 -3.60 -1.88
CA LEU A 52 15.59 -3.18 -2.86
C LEU A 52 14.40 -4.13 -2.87
N ALA A 53 14.65 -5.45 -2.88
CA ALA A 53 13.61 -6.47 -2.81
C ALA A 53 12.77 -6.32 -1.53
N GLY A 54 13.42 -6.12 -0.37
CA GLY A 54 12.75 -5.87 0.90
C GLY A 54 11.83 -4.65 0.86
N MET A 55 12.29 -3.53 0.29
CA MET A 55 11.48 -2.33 0.11
C MET A 55 10.27 -2.57 -0.80
N VAL A 56 10.46 -3.27 -1.92
CA VAL A 56 9.37 -3.61 -2.84
C VAL A 56 8.34 -4.51 -2.16
N ILE A 57 8.78 -5.54 -1.42
CA ILE A 57 7.89 -6.44 -0.68
C ILE A 57 7.06 -5.66 0.35
N MET A 58 7.71 -4.77 1.13
CA MET A 58 7.01 -3.92 2.08
C MET A 58 5.99 -3.00 1.40
N LEU A 59 6.33 -2.39 0.26
CA LEU A 59 5.44 -1.52 -0.50
C LEU A 59 4.23 -2.29 -1.03
N VAL A 60 4.43 -3.46 -1.64
CA VAL A 60 3.34 -4.27 -2.17
C VAL A 60 2.42 -4.75 -1.04
N SER A 61 3.00 -5.16 0.08
CA SER A 61 2.24 -5.57 1.26
C SER A 61 1.40 -4.43 1.85
N SER A 62 1.97 -3.22 1.94
CA SER A 62 1.24 -2.06 2.46
C SER A 62 0.10 -1.63 1.55
N ILE A 63 0.29 -1.64 0.22
CA ILE A 63 -0.77 -1.34 -0.75
C ILE A 63 -1.90 -2.37 -0.65
N HIS A 64 -1.58 -3.66 -0.59
CA HIS A 64 -2.61 -4.70 -0.49
C HIS A 64 -3.43 -4.56 0.80
N SER A 65 -2.78 -4.27 1.91
CA SER A 65 -3.44 -4.04 3.19
C SER A 65 -4.31 -2.78 3.18
N ASP A 66 -3.80 -1.66 2.67
CA ASP A 66 -4.55 -0.39 2.62
C ASP A 66 -5.80 -0.49 1.73
N LEU A 67 -5.69 -1.15 0.57
CA LEU A 67 -6.83 -1.37 -0.32
C LEU A 67 -7.89 -2.27 0.31
N LYS A 68 -7.49 -3.30 1.06
CA LYS A 68 -8.42 -4.18 1.78
C LYS A 68 -9.17 -3.42 2.87
N VAL A 69 -8.46 -2.60 3.64
CA VAL A 69 -9.05 -1.78 4.72
C VAL A 69 -10.03 -0.75 4.15
N ARG A 70 -9.65 -0.04 3.07
CA ARG A 70 -10.55 0.91 2.40
C ARG A 70 -11.82 0.27 1.87
N ARG A 71 -11.73 -0.95 1.31
CA ARG A 71 -12.92 -1.68 0.87
C ARG A 71 -13.83 -2.00 2.04
N ILE A 72 -13.29 -2.57 3.12
CA ILE A 72 -14.06 -2.93 4.32
C ILE A 72 -14.77 -1.71 4.94
N LEU A 73 -14.06 -0.58 5.07
CA LEU A 73 -14.64 0.65 5.60
C LEU A 73 -15.75 1.21 4.70
N ARG A 74 -15.56 1.14 3.38
CA ARG A 74 -16.56 1.61 2.43
C ARG A 74 -17.81 0.73 2.41
N ASP A 75 -17.64 -0.59 2.54
CA ASP A 75 -18.76 -1.52 2.62
C ASP A 75 -19.57 -1.28 3.90
N ARG A 76 -18.91 -1.04 5.04
CA ARG A 76 -19.55 -0.67 6.32
C ARG A 76 -20.34 0.64 6.24
N LEU A 77 -19.73 1.69 5.67
CA LEU A 77 -20.39 2.98 5.50
C LEU A 77 -21.62 2.88 4.60
N THR A 78 -21.56 2.05 3.56
CA THR A 78 -22.70 1.87 2.66
C THR A 78 -23.86 1.16 3.36
N GLU A 79 -23.56 0.21 4.24
CA GLU A 79 -24.57 -0.46 5.09
C GLU A 79 -25.22 0.53 6.08
N GLU A 80 -24.42 1.35 6.77
CA GLU A 80 -24.92 2.36 7.72
C GLU A 80 -25.77 3.45 7.02
N ASP A 81 -25.36 3.93 5.85
CA ASP A 81 -26.07 4.97 5.10
C ASP A 81 -27.46 4.48 4.62
N ILE A 82 -27.57 3.19 4.27
CA ILE A 82 -28.84 2.57 3.88
C ILE A 82 -29.76 2.42 5.10
N GLU A 83 -29.22 2.04 6.25
CA GLU A 83 -29.98 1.88 7.49
C GLU A 83 -30.48 3.22 8.07
N GLU A 84 -29.68 4.28 7.95
CA GLU A 84 -30.08 5.63 8.36
C GLU A 84 -31.17 6.18 7.44
N LYS A 85 -31.02 6.00 6.13
CA LYS A 85 -32.01 6.47 5.16
C LYS A 85 -33.34 5.72 5.25
N SER A 86 -33.32 4.43 5.57
CA SER A 86 -34.55 3.66 5.80
C SER A 86 -35.30 4.15 7.05
N ARG A 87 -34.59 4.46 8.14
CA ARG A 87 -35.17 5.08 9.34
C ARG A 87 -35.79 6.44 9.08
N LEU A 88 -35.13 7.30 8.31
CA LEU A 88 -35.66 8.63 7.97
C LEU A 88 -36.94 8.53 7.13
N ILE A 89 -37.00 7.60 6.17
CA ILE A 89 -38.19 7.39 5.32
C ILE A 89 -39.38 6.89 6.16
N ASP A 90 -39.13 5.99 7.10
CA ASP A 90 -40.16 5.45 8.00
C ASP A 90 -40.74 6.55 8.91
N GLN A 91 -39.88 7.38 9.51
CA GLN A 91 -40.29 8.49 10.36
C GLN A 91 -41.07 9.56 9.58
N THR A 92 -40.62 9.88 8.36
CA THR A 92 -41.31 10.86 7.50
C THR A 92 -42.70 10.37 7.08
N GLN A 93 -42.86 9.06 6.81
CA GLN A 93 -44.17 8.48 6.52
C GLN A 93 -45.08 8.51 7.76
N HIS A 94 -44.55 8.16 8.93
CA HIS A 94 -45.33 8.18 10.16
C HIS A 94 -45.86 9.60 10.48
N ASP A 95 -45.08 10.65 10.25
CA ASP A 95 -45.55 12.03 10.45
C ASP A 95 -46.62 12.44 9.42
N LEU A 96 -46.47 12.03 8.15
CA LEU A 96 -47.45 12.36 7.10
C LEU A 96 -48.83 11.75 7.35
N PHE A 97 -48.89 10.51 7.85
CA PHE A 97 -50.16 9.84 8.18
C PHE A 97 -50.72 10.24 9.56
N ARG A 98 -49.93 10.89 10.41
CA ARG A 98 -50.39 11.38 11.72
C ARG A 98 -51.07 12.74 11.62
N GLU A 99 -50.70 13.57 10.64
CA GLU A 99 -51.40 14.83 10.36
C GLU A 99 -52.84 14.60 9.84
N ASP A 100 -53.08 13.50 9.12
CA ASP A 100 -54.41 13.14 8.60
C ASP A 100 -55.39 12.63 9.69
N GLU A 101 -54.89 12.15 10.84
CA GLU A 101 -55.73 11.65 11.95
C GLU A 101 -56.16 12.76 12.93
N GLU A 102 -55.49 13.92 12.96
CA GLU A 102 -55.84 15.03 13.87
C GLU A 102 -56.90 16.00 13.27
N GLU A 103 -57.24 15.88 11.98
CA GLU A 103 -58.22 16.73 11.28
C GLU A 103 -59.64 16.14 11.15
N SER A 104 -59.93 14.95 11.71
CA SER A 104 -61.22 14.27 11.53
C SER A 104 -62.16 14.25 12.73
#